data_AF-A0A3C1YZ31-F1
#
_entry.id   AF-A0A3C1YZ31-F1
#
_cell.length_a   1.000
_cell.length_b   1.000
_cell.length_c   1.000
_cell.angle_alpha   90.00
_cell.angle_beta   90.00
_cell.angle_gamma   90.00
#
_symmetry.space_group_name_H-M   'P 1'
#
loop_
_entity.id
_entity.type
_entity.pdbx_description
1 polymer ?
#
loop_
_entity_poly.entity_id
_entity_poly.type
_entity_poly.pdbx_seq_one_letter_code
_entity_poly.pdbx_strand_id
1 'polypeptide(L)'
;MAVPLAHRIVTVSFPCDRTQDEESLLAREWLVTNGLGGYASSTLLCAPTRRYHGLFVPDLPSPWGRTVLIPRLEEVVRADAFTVDLSGVEFEDGRVDGELPAVLQEFVRHGQ
;
A
#
# COMPACT_ATOMS: atom_id res chain seq x y z
N MET A 1 12.31 -32.09 15.21
CA MET A 1 12.49 -31.05 16.25
C MET A 1 12.62 -29.73 15.51
N ALA A 2 11.55 -28.94 15.40
CA ALA A 2 11.56 -27.67 14.66
C ALA A 2 12.04 -26.55 15.59
N VAL A 3 13.09 -25.84 15.19
CA VAL A 3 13.54 -24.62 15.86
C VAL A 3 12.52 -23.52 15.53
N PRO A 4 11.87 -22.86 16.51
CA PRO A 4 11.02 -21.73 16.19
C PRO A 4 11.96 -20.57 15.80
N LEU A 5 11.96 -20.21 14.52
CA LEU A 5 12.52 -18.94 14.07
C LEU A 5 11.65 -17.86 14.71
N ALA A 6 12.17 -17.21 15.76
CA ALA A 6 11.60 -15.97 16.25
C ALA A 6 11.79 -14.92 15.15
N HIS A 7 10.81 -14.78 14.27
CA HIS A 7 10.79 -13.75 13.24
C HIS A 7 10.81 -12.40 13.94
N ARG A 8 11.92 -11.66 13.79
CA ARG A 8 12.07 -10.35 14.40
C ARG A 8 11.18 -9.39 13.62
N ILE A 9 10.07 -8.98 14.23
CA ILE A 9 9.20 -7.94 13.68
C ILE A 9 10.05 -6.67 13.52
N VAL A 10 10.30 -6.28 12.27
CA VAL A 10 10.84 -4.96 11.96
C VAL A 10 9.64 -4.05 11.76
N THR A 11 9.53 -3.08 12.65
CA THR A 11 8.53 -2.01 12.56
C THR A 11 9.17 -0.80 11.90
N VAL A 12 8.57 -0.30 10.82
CA VAL A 12 8.92 0.99 10.23
C VAL A 12 7.70 1.89 10.39
N SER A 13 7.87 3.01 11.08
CA SER A 13 6.86 4.05 11.25
C SER A 13 7.34 5.37 10.67
N PHE A 14 6.39 6.17 10.21
CA PHE A 14 6.62 7.52 9.71
C PHE A 14 5.86 8.52 10.59
N PRO A 15 6.50 9.62 11.03
CA PRO A 15 5.82 10.65 11.80
C PRO A 15 4.70 11.33 10.99
N CYS A 16 3.59 11.65 11.67
CA CYS A 16 2.35 12.15 11.08
C CYS A 16 2.50 13.46 10.29
N ASP A 17 3.44 14.32 10.71
CA ASP A 17 3.65 15.64 10.11
C ASP A 17 3.93 15.59 8.59
N ARG A 18 4.54 14.49 8.11
CA ARG A 18 4.76 14.27 6.68
C ARG A 18 3.73 13.35 6.02
N THR A 19 2.81 12.76 6.77
CA THR A 19 1.78 11.86 6.22
C THR A 19 0.44 12.57 5.97
N GLN A 20 0.38 13.89 6.11
CA GLN A 20 -0.82 14.69 5.85
C GLN A 20 -0.79 15.46 4.52
N ASP A 21 0.34 15.42 3.81
CA ASP A 21 0.53 16.06 2.51
C ASP A 21 0.42 15.03 1.37
N GLU A 22 -0.36 15.34 0.34
CA GLU A 22 -0.65 14.43 -0.78
C GLU A 22 0.62 14.03 -1.53
N GLU A 23 1.45 15.00 -1.90
CA GLU A 23 2.71 14.74 -2.63
C GLU A 23 3.63 13.85 -1.81
N SER A 24 3.75 14.13 -0.52
CA SER A 24 4.53 13.34 0.44
C SER A 24 4.03 11.90 0.56
N LEU A 25 2.71 11.68 0.56
CA LEU A 25 2.12 10.33 0.62
C LEU A 25 2.24 9.57 -0.71
N LEU A 26 2.09 10.24 -1.85
CA LEU A 26 2.34 9.65 -3.17
C LEU A 26 3.80 9.25 -3.35
N ALA A 27 4.73 10.06 -2.85
CA ALA A 27 6.17 9.81 -2.99
C ALA A 27 6.69 8.65 -2.11
N ARG A 28 5.90 8.17 -1.14
CA ARG A 28 6.29 7.08 -0.23
C ARG A 28 5.62 5.79 -0.65
N GLU A 29 6.45 4.79 -0.96
CA GLU A 29 6.01 3.50 -1.44
C GLU A 29 6.29 2.40 -0.41
N TRP A 30 5.44 1.38 -0.37
CA TRP A 30 5.64 0.15 0.38
C TRP A 30 5.61 -1.06 -0.55
N LEU A 31 6.32 -2.12 -0.16
CA LEU A 31 6.33 -3.40 -0.88
C LEU A 31 6.44 -4.56 0.11
N VAL A 32 5.55 -5.54 -0.01
CA VAL A 32 5.54 -6.78 0.76
C VAL A 32 5.61 -7.95 -0.20
N THR A 33 6.65 -8.78 -0.10
CA THR A 33 6.78 -10.01 -0.92
C THR A 33 6.19 -11.21 -0.19
N ASN A 34 5.69 -12.19 -0.96
CA ASN A 34 5.24 -13.48 -0.44
C ASN A 34 6.36 -14.55 -0.40
N GLY A 35 7.60 -14.20 -0.75
CA GLY A 35 8.74 -15.13 -0.78
C GLY A 35 8.76 -16.12 -1.94
N LEU A 36 7.74 -16.11 -2.81
CA LEU A 36 7.59 -16.99 -3.98
C LEU A 36 7.77 -16.23 -5.31
N GLY A 37 8.34 -15.02 -5.26
CA GLY A 37 8.49 -14.12 -6.41
C GLY A 37 7.33 -13.14 -6.61
N GLY A 38 6.22 -13.32 -5.88
CA GLY A 38 5.09 -12.40 -5.87
C GLY A 38 5.18 -11.32 -4.79
N TYR A 39 4.38 -10.27 -4.94
CA TYR A 39 4.30 -9.16 -3.97
C TYR A 39 2.99 -8.38 -4.04
N ALA A 40 2.82 -7.53 -3.03
CA ALA A 40 1.92 -6.39 -2.99
C ALA A 40 2.74 -5.11 -2.84
N SER A 41 2.38 -4.04 -3.52
CA SER A 41 3.00 -2.72 -3.38
C SER A 41 2.03 -1.59 -3.72
N SER A 42 2.20 -0.45 -3.07
CA SER A 42 1.47 0.79 -3.39
C SER A 42 2.18 2.00 -2.77
N THR A 43 1.62 3.19 -2.98
CA THR A 43 1.96 4.38 -2.21
C THR A 43 1.29 4.35 -0.83
N LEU A 44 1.68 5.24 0.08
CA LEU A 44 0.97 5.43 1.35
C LEU A 44 -0.44 6.01 1.13
N LEU A 45 -0.67 6.65 -0.01
CA LEU A 45 -1.97 7.17 -0.43
C LEU A 45 -2.89 6.10 -1.06
N CYS A 46 -2.47 4.83 -1.10
CA CYS A 46 -3.18 3.76 -1.81
C CYS A 46 -3.35 3.99 -3.33
N ALA A 47 -2.71 5.02 -3.90
CA ALA A 47 -2.77 5.36 -5.32
C ALA A 47 -1.68 4.63 -6.13
N PRO A 48 -2.03 3.93 -7.22
CA PRO A 48 -1.06 3.27 -8.09
C PRO A 48 -0.40 4.28 -9.06
N THR A 49 0.79 4.75 -8.71
CA THR A 49 1.58 5.72 -9.52
C THR A 49 2.65 5.07 -10.41
N ARG A 50 2.80 3.74 -10.34
CA ARG A 50 3.79 2.95 -11.08
C ARG A 50 3.13 1.80 -11.83
N ARG A 51 3.72 1.39 -12.96
CA ARG A 51 3.24 0.29 -13.82
C ARG A 51 2.99 -1.03 -13.07
N TYR A 52 3.72 -1.28 -11.98
CA TYR A 52 3.64 -2.52 -11.20
C TYR A 52 3.23 -2.29 -9.74
N HIS A 53 2.59 -1.16 -9.42
CA HIS A 53 1.82 -1.07 -8.18
C HIS A 53 0.59 -1.99 -8.28
N GLY A 54 0.34 -2.73 -7.21
CA GLY A 54 -0.71 -3.72 -7.17
C GLY A 54 -0.73 -4.44 -5.83
N LEU A 55 -1.93 -4.74 -5.34
CA LEU A 55 -2.16 -5.52 -4.12
C LEU A 55 -1.95 -7.03 -4.34
N PHE A 56 -1.96 -7.47 -5.60
CA PHE A 56 -1.58 -8.84 -5.95
C PHE A 56 -0.86 -8.89 -7.30
N VAL A 57 0.46 -9.08 -7.22
CA VAL A 57 1.34 -9.24 -8.37
C VAL A 57 2.10 -10.57 -8.22
N PRO A 58 1.54 -11.71 -8.65
CA PRO A 58 2.25 -12.98 -8.66
C PRO A 58 3.30 -13.06 -9.78
N ASP A 59 4.30 -13.90 -9.58
CA ASP A 59 5.21 -14.36 -10.64
C ASP A 59 4.62 -15.63 -11.27
N LEU A 60 3.86 -15.46 -12.34
CA LEU A 60 3.19 -16.57 -13.03
C LEU A 60 4.19 -17.36 -13.88
N PRO A 61 3.95 -18.67 -14.13
CA PRO A 61 4.77 -19.45 -15.05
C PRO A 61 4.93 -18.81 -16.43
N SER A 62 5.95 -19.23 -17.17
CA SER A 62 6.14 -18.82 -18.56
C SER A 62 4.87 -19.06 -19.39
N PRO A 63 4.44 -18.11 -20.25
CA PRO A 63 5.14 -16.88 -20.66
C PRO A 63 4.73 -15.61 -19.88
N TRP A 64 3.94 -15.72 -18.81
CA TRP A 64 3.26 -14.56 -18.23
C TRP A 64 4.12 -13.75 -17.26
N GLY A 65 4.93 -14.41 -16.42
CA GLY A 65 5.76 -13.74 -15.42
C GLY A 65 4.96 -12.84 -14.47
N ARG A 66 5.54 -11.71 -14.06
CA ARG A 66 4.88 -10.74 -13.18
C ARG A 66 3.65 -10.12 -13.85
N THR A 67 2.48 -10.45 -13.30
CA THR A 67 1.19 -9.96 -13.80
C THR A 67 0.46 -9.22 -12.69
N VAL A 68 0.01 -7.99 -12.95
CA VAL A 68 -0.82 -7.25 -11.99
C VAL A 68 -2.25 -7.80 -12.05
N LEU A 69 -2.65 -8.57 -11.04
CA LEU A 69 -3.99 -9.17 -10.98
C LEU A 69 -4.96 -8.33 -10.15
N ILE A 70 -4.48 -7.70 -9.08
CA ILE A 70 -5.27 -6.73 -8.29
C ILE A 70 -4.50 -5.42 -8.27
N PRO A 71 -4.86 -4.42 -9.11
CA PRO A 71 -4.10 -3.18 -9.23
C PRO A 71 -4.32 -2.23 -8.05
N ARG A 72 -5.53 -2.19 -7.51
CA ARG A 72 -5.92 -1.37 -6.34
C ARG A 72 -7.23 -1.88 -5.76
N LEU A 73 -7.61 -1.35 -4.60
CA LEU A 73 -8.89 -1.57 -3.95
C LEU A 73 -9.56 -0.22 -3.67
N GLU A 74 -10.89 -0.19 -3.75
CA GLU A 74 -11.71 0.91 -3.22
C GLU A 74 -12.14 0.53 -1.81
N GLU A 75 -11.73 1.31 -0.81
CA GLU A 75 -11.92 1.00 0.60
C GLU A 75 -12.64 2.14 1.29
N VAL A 76 -13.77 1.86 1.93
CA VAL A 76 -14.53 2.87 2.68
C VAL A 76 -14.75 2.37 4.09
N VAL A 77 -14.35 3.17 5.08
CA VAL A 77 -14.66 2.92 6.49
C VAL A 77 -15.93 3.67 6.85
N ARG A 78 -16.89 2.94 7.42
CA ARG A 78 -18.15 3.49 7.93
C ARG A 78 -18.26 3.27 9.42
N ALA A 79 -18.47 4.34 10.16
CA ALA A 79 -18.79 4.36 11.57
C ALA A 79 -20.04 5.23 11.79
N ASP A 80 -20.64 5.16 12.97
CA ASP A 80 -21.89 5.90 13.26
C ASP A 80 -21.76 7.42 13.04
N ALA A 81 -20.57 7.98 13.27
CA ALA A 81 -20.31 9.42 13.19
C ALA A 81 -19.68 9.87 11.87
N PHE A 82 -19.12 8.97 11.08
CA PHE A 82 -18.36 9.34 9.88
C PHE A 82 -18.31 8.22 8.84
N THR A 83 -18.12 8.62 7.59
CA THR A 83 -17.71 7.74 6.50
C THR A 83 -16.47 8.38 5.88
N VAL A 84 -15.44 7.58 5.66
CA VAL A 84 -14.16 8.05 5.11
C VAL A 84 -13.71 7.08 4.01
N ASP A 85 -13.33 7.65 2.88
CA ASP A 85 -12.67 6.93 1.80
C ASP A 85 -11.16 6.76 2.11
N LEU A 86 -10.71 5.51 2.15
CA LEU A 86 -9.30 5.15 2.33
C LEU A 86 -8.60 4.84 1.01
N SER A 87 -9.32 4.84 -0.11
CA SER A 87 -8.70 4.67 -1.41
C SER A 87 -8.00 5.95 -1.85
N GLY A 88 -7.10 5.81 -2.82
CA GLY A 88 -6.49 6.96 -3.48
C GLY A 88 -6.35 6.74 -4.97
N VAL A 89 -6.47 7.83 -5.70
CA VAL A 89 -6.29 7.87 -7.16
C VAL A 89 -5.50 9.13 -7.51
N GLU A 90 -4.44 8.95 -8.31
CA GLU A 90 -3.78 10.07 -8.99
C GLU A 90 -4.27 10.09 -10.45
N PHE A 91 -4.71 11.25 -10.90
CA PHE A 91 -5.14 11.49 -12.28
C PHE A 91 -3.98 12.03 -13.12
N GLU A 92 -4.09 11.90 -14.45
CA GLU A 92 -3.05 12.37 -15.39
C GLU A 92 -2.75 13.88 -15.28
N ASP A 93 -3.72 14.67 -14.84
CA ASP A 93 -3.59 16.11 -14.61
C ASP A 93 -2.94 16.47 -13.26
N GLY A 94 -2.49 15.48 -12.50
CA GLY A 94 -1.84 15.63 -11.19
C GLY A 94 -2.83 15.80 -10.02
N ARG A 95 -4.14 15.73 -10.28
CA ARG A 95 -5.13 15.73 -9.19
C ARG A 95 -5.06 14.42 -8.41
N VAL A 96 -5.16 14.52 -7.09
CA VAL A 96 -5.31 13.38 -6.19
C VAL A 96 -6.75 13.36 -5.66
N ASP A 97 -7.33 12.18 -5.56
CA ASP A 97 -8.61 11.94 -4.91
C ASP A 97 -8.45 10.89 -3.81
N GLY A 98 -9.19 11.06 -2.72
CA GLY A 98 -9.08 10.27 -1.49
C GLY A 98 -9.06 11.13 -0.23
N GLU A 99 -9.63 10.62 0.85
CA GLU A 99 -9.71 11.32 2.15
C GLU A 99 -8.57 10.93 3.11
N LEU A 100 -7.76 9.96 2.70
CA LEU A 100 -6.67 9.41 3.51
C LEU A 100 -5.69 10.47 4.07
N PRO A 101 -5.26 11.52 3.34
CA PRO A 101 -4.39 12.56 3.90
C PRO A 101 -4.96 13.27 5.13
N ALA A 102 -6.28 13.41 5.19
CA ALA A 102 -6.96 14.09 6.30
C ALA A 102 -7.07 13.21 7.55
N VAL A 103 -7.01 11.89 7.40
CA VAL A 103 -7.27 10.93 8.49
C VAL A 103 -6.06 10.05 8.86
N LEU A 104 -5.04 9.95 8.00
CA LEU A 104 -3.89 9.10 8.23
C LEU A 104 -2.96 9.71 9.27
N GLN A 105 -2.96 9.10 10.46
CA GLN A 105 -2.10 9.53 11.57
C GLN A 105 -0.76 8.81 11.60
N GLU A 106 -0.75 7.52 11.32
CA GLU A 106 0.45 6.70 11.33
C GLU A 106 0.32 5.58 10.29
N PHE A 107 1.41 5.31 9.59
CA PHE A 107 1.55 4.09 8.80
C PHE A 107 2.57 3.18 9.47
N VAL A 108 2.14 1.95 9.77
CA VAL A 108 2.98 0.92 10.36
C VAL A 108 3.01 -0.28 9.45
N ARG A 109 4.22 -0.64 9.01
CA ARG A 109 4.45 -1.93 8.35
C ARG A 109 5.08 -2.89 9.34
N HIS A 110 4.46 -4.05 9.50
CA HIS A 110 5.06 -5.20 10.16
C HIS A 110 5.76 -6.09 9.12
N GLY A 111 7.07 -6.31 9.26
CA GLY A 111 7.81 -7.26 8.44
C GLY A 111 7.46 -8.72 8.75
N GLN A 112 7.71 -9.61 7.78
CA GLN A 112 7.86 -11.05 8.00
C GLN A 112 9.35 -11.42 8.03
#